data_AF-A0A536LBD1-F1
#
_entry.id   AF-A0A536LBD1-F1
#
_cell.length_a   1.000
_cell.length_b   1.000
_cell.length_c   1.000
_cell.angle_alpha   90.00
_cell.angle_beta   90.00
_cell.angle_gamma   90.00
#
_symmetry.space_group_name_H-M   'P 1'
#
loop_
_entity.id
_entity.type
_entity.pdbx_description
1 polymer ?
#
loop_
_entity_poly.entity_id
_entity_poly.type
_entity_poly.pdbx_seq_one_letter_code
_entity_poly.pdbx_strand_id
1 'polypeptide(L)'
;MNAFVVELSALPLVILANVAVGKRWAGLASELLPGLVGGAVCLFGALDLAGAQLVGPAIVGVSRQGLDAAIIVTGFVAAVVAARPVRDRVARAVPIDADNPVHALALSLAAILFGFNVATVLFTDTLGSASSLPPLSVGDLVLGESAFLILAFVGVGVLIRREPPGAMSRL
;
A
#
# COMPACT_ATOMS: atom_id res chain seq x y z
N MET A 1 16.17 -3.40 -6.34
CA MET A 1 15.67 -3.31 -4.95
C MET A 1 14.87 -4.57 -4.70
N ASN A 2 15.20 -5.37 -3.67
CA ASN A 2 14.52 -6.66 -3.44
C ASN A 2 13.07 -6.42 -2.97
N ALA A 3 12.10 -7.10 -3.57
CA ALA A 3 10.67 -6.96 -3.25
C ALA A 3 10.39 -7.08 -1.75
N PHE A 4 11.10 -8.01 -1.08
CA PHE A 4 11.09 -8.19 0.37
C PHE A 4 11.35 -6.90 1.18
N VAL A 5 12.33 -6.09 0.78
CA VAL A 5 12.68 -4.84 1.49
C VAL A 5 11.60 -3.79 1.30
N VAL A 6 10.98 -3.75 0.11
CA VAL A 6 9.89 -2.82 -0.20
C VAL A 6 8.65 -3.18 0.62
N GLU A 7 8.32 -4.46 0.74
CA GLU A 7 7.17 -4.91 1.53
C GLU A 7 7.36 -4.66 3.03
N LEU A 8 8.58 -4.88 3.55
CA LEU A 8 8.89 -4.58 4.96
C LEU A 8 8.89 -3.08 5.28
N SER A 9 9.08 -2.21 4.29
CA SER A 9 9.04 -0.75 4.50
C SER A 9 7.68 -0.25 5.00
N ALA A 10 6.61 -1.03 4.80
CA ALA A 10 5.28 -0.74 5.32
C ALA A 10 5.11 -1.08 6.81
N LEU A 11 5.97 -1.94 7.39
CA LEU A 11 5.84 -2.38 8.78
C LEU A 11 5.87 -1.25 9.81
N PRO A 12 6.81 -0.28 9.75
CA PRO A 12 6.82 0.83 10.70
C PRO A 12 5.51 1.62 10.70
N LEU A 13 4.90 1.80 9.53
CA LEU A 13 3.62 2.50 9.37
C LEU A 13 2.47 1.70 9.97
N VAL A 14 2.42 0.39 9.72
CA VAL A 14 1.40 -0.50 10.30
C VAL A 14 1.52 -0.57 11.82
N ILE A 15 2.74 -0.66 12.34
CA ILE A 15 3.00 -0.65 13.79
C ILE A 15 2.56 0.70 14.39
N LEU A 16 2.93 1.82 13.77
CA LEU A 16 2.59 3.14 14.26
C LEU A 16 1.06 3.39 14.24
N ALA A 17 0.37 2.94 13.19
CA ALA A 17 -1.09 2.99 13.11
C ALA A 17 -1.73 2.19 14.25
N ASN A 18 -1.28 0.97 14.49
CA ASN A 18 -1.78 0.13 15.59
C ASN A 18 -1.49 0.74 16.97
N VAL A 19 -0.30 1.30 17.18
CA VAL A 19 0.09 1.97 18.44
C VAL A 19 -0.73 3.23 18.71
N ALA A 20 -1.22 3.89 17.66
CA ALA A 20 -2.07 5.07 17.79
C ALA A 20 -3.51 4.73 18.21
N VAL A 21 -3.97 3.48 18.03
CA VAL A 21 -5.33 3.05 18.39
C VAL A 21 -5.58 3.29 19.89
N GLY A 22 -6.71 3.95 20.20
CA GLY A 22 -7.12 4.26 21.57
C GLY A 22 -6.33 5.40 22.25
N LYS A 23 -5.42 6.06 21.54
CA LYS A 23 -4.70 7.24 22.07
C LYS A 23 -5.32 8.55 21.61
N ARG A 24 -5.08 9.63 22.36
CA ARG A 24 -5.56 11.01 22.06
C ARG A 24 -5.14 11.59 20.69
N TRP A 25 -4.19 10.94 20.02
CA TRP A 25 -3.58 11.33 18.75
C TRP A 25 -3.95 10.37 17.62
N ALA A 26 -4.90 9.45 17.86
CA ALA A 26 -5.45 8.53 16.85
C ALA A 26 -6.03 9.29 15.65
N GLY A 27 -6.75 10.39 15.88
CA GLY A 27 -7.28 11.23 14.80
C GLY A 27 -6.19 11.81 13.90
N LEU A 28 -5.13 12.37 14.52
CA LEU A 28 -3.97 12.89 13.79
C LEU A 28 -3.25 11.79 13.01
N ALA A 29 -3.04 10.61 13.62
CA ALA A 29 -2.43 9.47 12.95
C ALA A 29 -3.27 8.98 11.75
N SER A 30 -4.60 9.04 11.87
CA SER A 30 -5.55 8.67 10.81
C SER A 30 -5.52 9.63 9.62
N GLU A 31 -4.97 10.84 9.78
CA GLU A 31 -4.82 11.81 8.67
C GLU A 31 -3.39 11.82 8.13
N LEU A 32 -2.40 11.84 9.03
CA LEU A 32 -0.99 11.98 8.67
C LEU A 32 -0.41 10.72 8.04
N LEU A 33 -0.69 9.51 8.58
CA LEU A 33 -0.09 8.28 8.03
C LEU A 33 -0.55 8.02 6.60
N PRO A 34 -1.86 8.05 6.27
CA PRO A 34 -2.30 7.84 4.90
C PRO A 34 -1.84 8.97 3.96
N GLY A 35 -1.88 10.22 4.44
CA GLY A 35 -1.42 11.38 3.67
C GLY A 35 0.07 11.30 3.35
N LEU A 36 0.90 10.86 4.29
CA LEU A 36 2.34 10.67 4.09
C LEU A 36 2.62 9.56 3.07
N VAL A 37 1.90 8.45 3.14
CA VAL A 37 2.08 7.33 2.20
C VAL A 37 1.60 7.72 0.80
N GLY A 38 0.39 8.24 0.66
CA GLY A 38 -0.13 8.70 -0.64
C GLY A 38 0.71 9.84 -1.23
N GLY A 39 1.15 10.77 -0.39
CA GLY A 39 2.05 11.86 -0.77
C GLY A 39 3.42 11.38 -1.23
N ALA A 40 4.01 10.39 -0.54
CA ALA A 40 5.29 9.79 -0.94
C ALA A 40 5.17 9.08 -2.30
N VAL A 41 4.08 8.35 -2.55
CA VAL A 41 3.81 7.72 -3.85
C VAL A 41 3.62 8.77 -4.95
N CYS A 42 2.87 9.83 -4.66
CA CYS A 42 2.65 10.94 -5.60
C CYS A 42 3.97 11.64 -5.94
N LEU A 43 4.80 11.92 -4.92
CA LEU A 43 6.11 12.53 -5.09
C LEU A 43 7.05 11.62 -5.88
N PHE A 44 7.03 10.31 -5.61
CA PHE A 44 7.81 9.33 -6.36
C PHE A 44 7.50 9.39 -7.86
N GLY A 45 6.22 9.36 -8.23
CA GLY A 45 5.81 9.49 -9.64
C GLY A 45 6.20 10.84 -10.25
N ALA A 46 6.05 11.94 -9.49
CA ALA A 46 6.44 13.27 -9.96
C ALA A 46 7.95 13.40 -10.18
N LEU A 47 8.76 12.81 -9.30
CA LEU A 47 10.22 12.79 -9.46
C LEU A 47 10.65 11.94 -10.64
N ASP A 48 10.04 10.77 -10.87
CA ASP A 48 10.37 9.96 -12.06
C ASP A 48 10.01 10.70 -13.35
N LEU A 49 8.82 11.32 -13.37
CA LEU A 49 8.36 12.13 -14.49
C LEU A 49 9.28 13.34 -14.75
N ALA A 50 9.86 13.92 -13.70
CA ALA A 50 10.84 15.00 -13.79
C ALA A 50 12.23 14.54 -14.26
N GLY A 51 12.43 13.23 -14.48
CA GLY A 51 13.66 12.66 -14.99
C GLY A 51 14.60 12.08 -13.94
N ALA A 52 14.13 11.83 -12.70
CA ALA A 52 14.95 11.21 -11.65
C ALA A 52 15.31 9.74 -11.92
N GLN A 53 14.65 9.10 -12.90
CA GLN A 53 14.92 7.72 -13.32
C GLN A 53 14.89 6.69 -12.18
N LEU A 54 13.95 6.87 -11.24
CA LEU A 54 13.66 6.00 -10.12
C LEU A 54 13.01 4.68 -10.56
N VAL A 55 12.15 4.73 -11.58
CA VAL A 55 11.69 3.54 -12.28
C VAL A 55 12.81 3.15 -13.24
N GLY A 56 13.23 1.88 -13.18
CA GLY A 56 14.43 1.35 -13.85
C GLY A 56 14.48 1.58 -15.37
N PRO A 57 15.51 1.03 -16.07
CA PRO A 57 15.67 1.26 -17.49
C PRO A 57 14.40 0.93 -18.28
N ALA A 58 14.12 1.73 -19.31
CA ALA A 58 12.90 1.64 -20.10
C ALA A 58 12.70 0.21 -20.63
N ILE A 59 11.66 -0.46 -20.13
CA ILE A 59 11.24 -1.77 -20.63
C ILE A 59 10.52 -1.53 -21.96
N VAL A 60 10.89 -2.29 -22.98
CA VAL A 60 10.22 -2.26 -24.28
C VAL A 60 8.74 -2.61 -24.07
N GLY A 61 7.83 -1.74 -24.52
CA GLY A 61 6.39 -1.94 -24.33
C GLY A 61 5.78 -1.28 -23.09
N VAL A 62 6.54 -0.44 -22.36
CA VAL A 62 6.02 0.37 -21.25
C VAL A 62 5.95 1.85 -21.64
N SER A 63 4.76 2.45 -21.51
CA SER A 63 4.61 3.91 -21.61
C SER A 63 5.06 4.56 -20.30
N ARG A 64 6.33 4.97 -20.23
CA ARG A 64 6.92 5.54 -19.01
C ARG A 64 6.13 6.75 -18.47
N GLN A 65 5.86 7.72 -19.34
CA GLN A 65 5.08 8.90 -18.96
C GLN A 65 3.66 8.55 -18.50
N GLY A 66 3.03 7.54 -19.13
CA GLY A 66 1.72 7.05 -18.72
C GLY A 66 1.75 6.38 -17.35
N LEU A 67 2.77 5.57 -17.09
CA LEU A 67 2.99 4.91 -15.81
C LEU A 67 3.26 5.94 -14.70
N ASP A 68 4.13 6.91 -14.93
CA ASP A 68 4.46 7.96 -13.95
C ASP A 68 3.24 8.81 -13.61
N ALA A 69 2.47 9.22 -14.63
CA ALA A 69 1.21 9.93 -14.43
C ALA A 69 0.20 9.08 -13.64
N ALA A 70 0.11 7.78 -13.93
CA ALA A 70 -0.77 6.86 -13.20
C ALA A 70 -0.33 6.70 -11.73
N ILE A 71 0.98 6.68 -11.45
CA ILE A 71 1.52 6.64 -10.08
C ILE A 71 1.17 7.93 -9.32
N ILE A 72 1.32 9.10 -9.96
CA ILE A 72 0.93 10.39 -9.38
C ILE A 72 -0.56 10.38 -9.01
N VAL A 73 -1.41 10.01 -9.96
CA VAL A 73 -2.87 9.93 -9.76
C VAL A 73 -3.21 8.93 -8.66
N THR A 74 -2.54 7.78 -8.62
CA THR A 74 -2.74 6.74 -7.61
C THR A 74 -2.39 7.27 -6.21
N GLY A 75 -1.24 7.91 -6.04
CA GLY A 75 -0.83 8.51 -4.77
C GLY A 75 -1.80 9.60 -4.30
N PHE A 76 -2.24 10.44 -5.23
CA PHE A 76 -3.24 11.48 -4.95
C PHE A 76 -4.58 10.88 -4.51
N VAL A 77 -5.12 9.92 -5.26
CA VAL A 77 -6.37 9.23 -4.93
C VAL A 77 -6.27 8.54 -3.59
N ALA A 78 -5.15 7.90 -3.27
CA ALA A 78 -4.93 7.24 -1.99
C ALA A 78 -5.00 8.22 -0.81
N ALA A 79 -4.35 9.39 -0.93
CA ALA A 79 -4.43 10.45 0.07
C ALA A 79 -5.86 11.02 0.20
N VAL A 80 -6.56 11.23 -0.92
CA VAL A 80 -7.92 11.78 -0.93
C VAL A 80 -8.93 10.81 -0.33
N VAL A 81 -8.88 9.53 -0.71
CA VAL A 81 -9.83 8.52 -0.21
C VAL A 81 -9.64 8.27 1.28
N ALA A 82 -8.40 8.37 1.76
CA ALA A 82 -8.12 8.29 3.18
C ALA A 82 -8.41 9.59 3.95
N ALA A 83 -8.64 10.73 3.28
CA ALA A 83 -9.01 11.97 3.96
C ALA A 83 -10.37 11.80 4.64
N ARG A 84 -10.50 12.36 5.87
CA ARG A 84 -11.69 12.25 6.72
C ARG A 84 -13.03 12.43 5.96
N PRO A 85 -13.26 13.50 5.16
CA PRO A 85 -14.55 13.68 4.50
C PRO A 85 -14.89 12.61 3.46
N VAL A 86 -13.90 11.95 2.86
CA VAL A 86 -14.14 10.85 1.90
C VAL A 86 -14.26 9.54 2.65
N ARG A 87 -13.40 9.30 3.64
CA ARG A 87 -13.44 8.13 4.50
C ARG A 87 -14.78 7.98 5.23
N ASP A 88 -15.36 9.07 5.72
CA ASP A 88 -16.71 9.10 6.33
C ASP A 88 -17.81 8.71 5.34
N ARG A 89 -17.62 8.99 4.04
CA ARG A 89 -18.55 8.52 2.98
C ARG A 89 -18.36 7.04 2.70
N VAL A 90 -17.12 6.57 2.65
CA VAL A 90 -16.80 5.15 2.44
C VAL A 90 -17.32 4.30 3.59
N ALA A 91 -17.22 4.80 4.84
CA ALA A 91 -17.75 4.14 6.03
C ALA A 91 -19.27 3.92 6.01
N ARG A 92 -20.01 4.64 5.15
CA ARG A 92 -21.44 4.40 4.93
C ARG A 92 -21.73 3.20 4.03
N ALA A 93 -20.77 2.80 3.20
CA ALA A 93 -20.91 1.68 2.26
C ALA A 93 -20.13 0.43 2.71
N VAL A 94 -19.07 0.61 3.49
CA VAL A 94 -18.18 -0.45 3.95
C VAL A 94 -18.07 -0.37 5.48
N PRO A 95 -18.07 -1.50 6.21
CA PRO A 95 -17.95 -1.52 7.68
C PRO A 95 -16.51 -1.18 8.13
N ILE A 96 -16.09 0.07 7.91
CA ILE A 96 -14.83 0.62 8.39
C ILE A 96 -15.10 1.69 9.47
N ASP A 97 -14.25 1.73 10.49
CA ASP A 97 -14.22 2.82 11.45
C ASP A 97 -13.40 3.98 10.88
N ALA A 98 -14.05 5.13 10.68
CA ALA A 98 -13.44 6.30 10.07
C ALA A 98 -12.50 7.07 11.02
N ASP A 99 -12.53 6.83 12.33
CA ASP A 99 -11.58 7.45 13.26
C ASP A 99 -10.45 6.48 13.65
N ASN A 100 -10.47 5.24 13.13
CA ASN A 100 -9.43 4.25 13.37
C ASN A 100 -8.23 4.43 12.40
N PRO A 101 -7.02 4.69 12.92
CA PRO A 101 -5.83 4.93 12.10
C PRO A 101 -5.42 3.72 11.25
N VAL A 102 -5.72 2.50 11.70
CA VAL A 102 -5.46 1.28 10.94
C VAL A 102 -6.38 1.20 9.73
N HIS A 103 -7.66 1.52 9.89
CA HIS A 103 -8.63 1.49 8.78
C HIS A 103 -8.32 2.58 7.76
N ALA A 104 -7.94 3.78 8.21
CA ALA A 104 -7.50 4.87 7.35
C ALA A 104 -6.25 4.50 6.53
N LEU A 105 -5.23 3.91 7.18
CA LEU A 105 -4.02 3.47 6.50
C LEU A 105 -4.30 2.32 5.53
N ALA A 106 -5.09 1.34 5.95
CA ALA A 106 -5.48 0.21 5.10
C ALA A 106 -6.23 0.67 3.84
N LEU A 107 -7.13 1.65 3.97
CA LEU A 107 -7.86 2.21 2.83
C LEU A 107 -6.92 2.90 1.82
N SER A 108 -5.92 3.65 2.29
CA SER A 108 -4.90 4.24 1.42
C SER A 108 -4.05 3.18 0.73
N LEU A 109 -3.57 2.17 1.46
CA LEU A 109 -2.77 1.09 0.88
C LEU A 109 -3.56 0.28 -0.14
N ALA A 110 -4.85 0.04 0.11
CA ALA A 110 -5.75 -0.62 -0.84
C ALA A 110 -5.92 0.21 -2.13
N ALA A 111 -6.12 1.53 -2.00
CA ALA A 111 -6.19 2.43 -3.16
C ALA A 111 -4.89 2.43 -3.97
N ILE A 112 -3.74 2.41 -3.29
CA ILE A 112 -2.42 2.34 -3.93
C ILE A 112 -2.27 1.02 -4.71
N LEU A 113 -2.53 -0.11 -4.06
CA LEU A 113 -2.42 -1.42 -4.68
C LEU A 113 -3.35 -1.55 -5.89
N PHE A 114 -4.58 -1.07 -5.77
CA PHE A 114 -5.53 -1.05 -6.86
C PHE A 114 -5.03 -0.18 -8.03
N GLY A 115 -4.58 1.05 -7.75
CA GLY A 115 -4.06 1.97 -8.77
C GLY A 115 -2.85 1.41 -9.50
N PHE A 116 -1.91 0.77 -8.79
CA PHE A 116 -0.77 0.10 -9.42
C PHE A 116 -1.18 -1.05 -10.34
N ASN A 117 -2.17 -1.86 -9.95
CA ASN A 117 -2.68 -2.93 -10.80
C ASN A 117 -3.33 -2.36 -12.07
N VAL A 118 -4.16 -1.33 -11.94
CA VAL A 118 -4.78 -0.65 -13.09
C VAL A 118 -3.71 -0.03 -14.00
N ALA A 119 -2.72 0.66 -13.44
CA ALA A 119 -1.63 1.27 -14.19
C ALA A 119 -0.82 0.23 -14.96
N THR A 120 -0.51 -0.91 -14.33
CA THR A 120 0.21 -2.01 -14.97
C THR A 120 -0.59 -2.58 -16.15
N VAL A 121 -1.89 -2.80 -15.99
CA VAL A 121 -2.75 -3.32 -17.06
C VAL A 121 -2.86 -2.35 -18.24
N LEU A 122 -2.91 -1.04 -17.96
CA LEU A 122 -3.11 -0.01 -18.99
C LEU A 122 -1.81 0.38 -19.72
N PHE A 123 -0.67 0.38 -19.03
CA PHE A 123 0.56 1.01 -19.53
C PHE A 123 1.74 0.04 -19.72
N THR A 124 1.57 -1.23 -19.38
CA THR A 124 2.59 -2.27 -19.56
C THR A 124 2.08 -3.36 -20.49
N ASP A 125 2.82 -3.62 -21.58
CA ASP A 125 2.65 -4.86 -22.35
C ASP A 125 3.15 -6.04 -21.50
N THR A 126 2.24 -6.68 -20.78
CA THR A 126 2.55 -7.78 -19.86
C THR A 126 3.10 -9.00 -20.58
N LEU A 127 2.67 -9.24 -21.82
CA LEU A 127 3.13 -10.37 -22.65
C LEU A 127 4.55 -10.14 -23.18
N GLY A 128 4.81 -8.94 -23.71
CA GLY A 128 6.16 -8.53 -24.13
C GLY A 128 7.14 -8.50 -22.95
N SER A 129 6.69 -7.94 -21.81
CA SER A 129 7.50 -7.82 -20.60
C SER A 129 7.86 -9.20 -20.02
N ALA A 130 6.92 -10.13 -19.92
CA ALA A 130 7.17 -11.47 -19.36
C ALA A 130 8.28 -12.25 -20.08
N SER A 131 8.48 -12.00 -21.37
CA SER A 131 9.57 -12.63 -22.16
C SER A 131 10.95 -12.00 -21.95
N SER A 132 11.00 -10.80 -21.34
CA SER A 132 12.21 -10.00 -21.15
C SER A 132 12.70 -9.93 -19.71
N LEU A 133 11.88 -10.34 -18.74
CA LEU A 133 12.28 -10.42 -17.34
C LEU A 133 13.07 -11.72 -17.07
N PRO A 134 14.10 -11.66 -16.20
CA PRO A 134 14.73 -12.86 -15.68
C PRO A 134 13.69 -13.78 -15.04
N PRO A 135 13.81 -15.11 -15.19
CA PRO A 135 12.90 -16.03 -14.55
C PRO A 135 12.96 -15.86 -13.03
N LEU A 136 11.80 -15.63 -12.42
CA LEU A 136 11.65 -15.54 -10.96
C LEU A 136 12.13 -16.85 -10.32
N SER A 137 13.04 -16.74 -9.35
CA SER A 137 13.44 -17.90 -8.57
C SER A 137 12.32 -18.28 -7.60
N VAL A 138 12.18 -19.58 -7.32
CA VAL A 138 11.32 -20.05 -6.22
C VAL A 138 11.69 -19.37 -4.90
N GLY A 139 12.98 -19.05 -4.71
CA GLY A 139 13.43 -18.29 -3.55
C GLY A 139 12.88 -16.86 -3.48
N ASP A 140 12.74 -16.17 -4.62
CA ASP A 140 12.17 -14.83 -4.68
C ASP A 140 10.68 -14.84 -4.34
N LEU A 141 9.97 -15.87 -4.80
CA LEU A 141 8.55 -16.09 -4.50
C LEU A 141 8.33 -16.34 -3.00
N VAL A 142 9.08 -17.28 -2.41
CA VAL A 142 8.97 -17.61 -0.99
C VAL A 142 9.30 -16.40 -0.12
N LEU A 143 10.30 -15.60 -0.49
CA LEU A 143 10.65 -14.38 0.24
C LEU A 143 9.53 -13.33 0.19
N GLY A 144 8.96 -13.05 -0.99
CA GLY A 144 7.82 -12.12 -1.09
C GLY A 144 6.60 -12.60 -0.30
N GLU A 145 6.24 -13.87 -0.46
CA GLU A 145 5.09 -14.43 0.25
C GLU A 145 5.28 -14.43 1.78
N SER A 146 6.51 -14.64 2.25
CA SER A 146 6.85 -14.54 3.68
C SER A 146 6.75 -13.11 4.23
N ALA A 147 7.11 -12.08 3.45
CA ALA A 147 6.96 -10.69 3.88
C ALA A 147 5.48 -10.28 3.96
N PHE A 148 4.64 -10.74 3.03
CA PHE A 148 3.19 -10.62 3.14
C PHE A 148 2.65 -11.33 4.40
N LEU A 149 3.12 -12.53 4.72
CA LEU A 149 2.73 -13.23 5.95
C LEU A 149 3.13 -12.47 7.21
N ILE A 150 4.33 -11.88 7.25
CA ILE A 150 4.78 -11.03 8.36
C ILE A 150 3.90 -9.79 8.48
N LEU A 151 3.60 -9.12 7.37
CA LEU A 151 2.74 -7.94 7.34
C LEU A 151 1.32 -8.28 7.83
N ALA A 152 0.76 -9.41 7.39
CA ALA A 152 -0.53 -9.90 7.85
C ALA A 152 -0.51 -10.25 9.34
N PHE A 153 0.54 -10.91 9.81
CA PHE A 153 0.70 -11.26 11.22
C PHE A 153 0.86 -10.02 12.13
N VAL A 154 1.63 -9.01 11.71
CA VAL A 154 1.80 -7.76 12.47
C VAL A 154 0.55 -6.89 12.39
N GLY A 155 -0.05 -6.79 11.21
CA GLY A 155 -1.24 -5.97 10.96
C GLY A 155 -2.52 -6.52 11.59
N VAL A 156 -2.69 -7.84 11.64
CA VAL A 156 -3.91 -8.51 12.12
C VAL A 156 -3.69 -9.34 13.38
N GLY A 157 -2.53 -9.98 13.54
CA GLY A 157 -2.30 -11.03 14.53
C GLY A 157 -1.76 -10.55 15.88
N VAL A 158 -0.77 -9.65 15.92
CA VAL A 158 -0.04 -9.30 17.15
C VAL A 158 -0.68 -8.15 17.93
N LEU A 159 -1.31 -7.18 17.25
CA LEU A 159 -1.74 -5.93 17.88
C LEU A 159 -3.26 -5.80 18.04
N ILE A 160 -4.06 -6.56 17.28
CA ILE A 160 -5.54 -6.58 17.40
C ILE A 160 -6.02 -7.61 18.43
N ARG A 161 -5.29 -8.71 18.66
CA ARG A 161 -5.70 -9.76 19.62
C ARG A 161 -5.02 -9.58 20.97
N ARG A 162 -5.66 -8.85 21.88
CA ARG A 162 -5.31 -8.87 23.33
C ARG A 162 -5.87 -10.09 24.08
N GLU A 163 -6.66 -10.96 23.45
CA GLU A 163 -7.24 -12.13 24.11
C GLU A 163 -7.14 -13.40 23.24
N PRO A 164 -6.07 -14.20 23.40
CA PRO A 164 -5.95 -15.51 22.76
C PRO A 164 -7.09 -16.52 23.03
N PRO A 165 -7.82 -16.55 24.17
CA PRO A 165 -8.85 -17.56 24.39
C PRO A 165 -10.17 -17.34 23.62
N GLY A 166 -10.43 -16.13 23.12
CA GLY A 166 -11.70 -15.82 22.42
C GLY A 166 -11.86 -16.50 21.05
N ALA A 167 -10.76 -16.97 20.45
CA ALA A 167 -10.78 -17.66 19.16
C ALA A 167 -11.13 -19.15 19.26
N MET A 168 -10.97 -19.75 20.45
CA MET A 168 -11.21 -21.17 20.68
C MET A 168 -12.63 -21.46 21.16
N SER A 169 -13.36 -20.47 21.69
CA SER A 169 -14.75 -20.65 22.16
C SER A 169 -15.80 -20.63 21.04
N ARG A 170 -15.37 -20.57 19.77
CA ARG A 170 -16.25 -20.58 18.59
C ARG A 170 -15.87 -21.63 17.53
N LEU A 171 -15.00 -22.56 17.90
CA LEU A 171 -14.82 -23.84 17.22
C LEU A 171 -15.37 -24.94 18.12
#